data_AF-A0A2C6E1H4-F1
#
_entry.id   AF-A0A2C6E1H4-F1
#
_cell.length_a   1.000
_cell.length_b   1.000
_cell.length_c   1.000
_cell.angle_alpha   90.00
_cell.angle_beta   90.00
_cell.angle_gamma   90.00
#
_symmetry.space_group_name_H-M   'P 1'
#
loop_
_entity.id
_entity.type
_entity.pdbx_description
1 polymer ?
#
loop_
_entity_poly.entity_id
_entity_poly.type
_entity_poly.pdbx_seq_one_letter_code
_entity_poly.pdbx_strand_id
1 'polypeptide(L)'
;MKLVEINKARYRKHLNQVIIACVVALTIGSLGIAQLLIQLFPDVDGSHFHWNLTGVVVTCIVIGLVLKKHKAHPFMTEVSYVWDLKQSLNKITRKMAKLKQAAQQGDVDAMTAIQYSYAGSRQLWQLDDNTITMDDLAMWQAELDSLASKYQVEIKAENYKETILKQY
;
A
#
# COMPACT_ATOMS: atom_id res chain seq x y z
N MET A 1 -2.88 -3.27 -11.72
CA MET A 1 -2.73 -4.72 -11.44
C MET A 1 -4.10 -5.35 -11.40
N LYS A 2 -4.23 -6.66 -11.65
CA LYS A 2 -5.50 -7.36 -11.46
C LYS A 2 -5.70 -7.72 -9.98
N LEU A 3 -6.95 -7.70 -9.52
CA LEU A 3 -7.28 -8.25 -8.20
C LEU A 3 -7.23 -9.77 -8.30
N VAL A 4 -6.54 -10.42 -7.36
CA VAL A 4 -6.49 -11.88 -7.26
C VAL A 4 -6.85 -12.29 -5.85
N GLU A 5 -7.52 -13.42 -5.68
CA GLU A 5 -7.83 -13.93 -4.34
C GLU A 5 -6.56 -14.33 -3.59
N ILE A 6 -6.51 -14.00 -2.30
CA ILE A 6 -5.37 -14.23 -1.44
C ILE A 6 -5.82 -15.03 -0.23
N ASN A 7 -5.09 -16.10 0.08
CA ASN A 7 -5.29 -16.83 1.32
C ASN A 7 -4.87 -15.95 2.51
N LYS A 8 -5.86 -15.52 3.29
CA LYS A 8 -5.66 -14.63 4.43
C LYS A 8 -4.69 -15.20 5.48
N ALA A 9 -4.82 -16.48 5.82
CA ALA A 9 -3.97 -17.11 6.83
C ALA A 9 -2.49 -17.11 6.40
N ARG A 10 -2.22 -17.43 5.13
CA ARG A 10 -0.87 -17.36 4.55
C ARG A 10 -0.35 -15.92 4.55
N TYR A 11 -1.16 -14.97 4.06
CA TYR A 11 -0.80 -13.54 4.06
C TYR A 11 -0.42 -13.03 5.44
N ARG A 12 -1.28 -13.23 6.45
CA ARG A 12 -1.03 -12.75 7.83
C ARG A 12 0.20 -13.38 8.44
N LYS A 13 0.40 -14.69 8.25
CA LYS A 13 1.61 -15.38 8.73
C LYS A 13 2.88 -14.79 8.13
N HIS A 14 2.94 -14.69 6.80
CA HIS A 14 4.14 -14.19 6.12
C HIS A 14 4.37 -12.70 6.40
N LEU A 15 3.32 -11.88 6.41
CA LEU A 15 3.43 -10.46 6.76
C LEU A 15 4.01 -10.28 8.16
N ASN A 16 3.50 -11.01 9.16
CA ASN A 16 4.01 -10.92 10.53
C ASN A 16 5.48 -11.34 10.63
N GLN A 17 5.88 -12.40 9.91
CA GLN A 17 7.29 -12.82 9.85
C GLN A 17 8.18 -11.74 9.21
N VAL A 18 7.73 -11.11 8.13
CA VAL A 18 8.45 -9.99 7.49
C VAL A 18 8.56 -8.79 8.43
N ILE A 19 7.47 -8.43 9.14
CA ILE A 19 7.47 -7.33 10.11
C ILE A 19 8.47 -7.61 11.23
N ILE A 20 8.43 -8.80 11.83
CA ILE A 20 9.36 -9.19 12.91
C ILE A 20 10.80 -9.12 12.41
N ALA A 21 11.09 -9.66 11.22
CA ALA A 21 12.41 -9.60 10.62
C ALA A 21 12.88 -8.15 10.40
N CYS A 22 11.99 -7.26 9.91
CA CYS A 22 12.31 -5.84 9.72
C CYS A 22 12.57 -5.13 11.05
N VAL A 23 11.78 -5.40 12.09
CA VAL A 23 11.98 -4.82 13.42
C VAL A 23 13.33 -5.25 14.00
N VAL A 24 13.63 -6.55 13.99
CA VAL A 24 14.91 -7.07 14.49
C VAL A 24 16.08 -6.48 13.70
N ALA A 25 15.99 -6.46 12.37
CA ALA A 25 17.02 -5.89 11.51
C ALA A 25 17.20 -4.39 11.75
N LEU A 26 16.10 -3.65 11.95
CA LEU A 26 16.15 -2.23 12.23
C LEU A 26 16.81 -1.96 13.57
N THR A 27 16.41 -2.68 14.63
CA THR A 27 17.01 -2.54 15.97
C THR A 27 18.50 -2.83 15.94
N ILE A 28 18.92 -3.99 15.42
CA ILE A 28 20.35 -4.37 15.40
C ILE A 28 21.14 -3.44 14.47
N GLY A 29 20.65 -3.18 13.26
CA GLY A 29 21.35 -2.39 12.26
C GLY A 29 21.52 -0.92 12.67
N SER A 30 20.46 -0.30 13.20
CA SER A 30 20.50 1.11 13.60
C SER A 30 21.48 1.34 14.75
N LEU A 31 21.45 0.48 15.78
CA LEU A 31 22.39 0.56 16.89
C LEU A 31 23.82 0.25 16.42
N GLY A 32 24.00 -0.83 15.65
CA GLY A 32 25.33 -1.24 15.18
C GLY A 32 26.01 -0.19 14.31
N ILE A 33 25.29 0.40 13.36
CA ILE A 33 25.82 1.47 12.49
C ILE A 33 26.09 2.73 13.29
N ALA A 34 25.17 3.13 14.19
CA ALA A 34 25.38 4.31 15.03
C ALA A 34 26.62 4.17 15.92
N GLN A 35 26.80 3.02 16.56
CA GLN A 35 27.97 2.75 17.42
C GLN A 35 29.27 2.76 16.61
N LEU A 36 29.29 2.15 15.42
CA LEU A 36 30.44 2.20 14.52
C LEU A 36 30.80 3.64 14.14
N LEU A 37 29.81 4.45 13.76
CA LEU A 37 30.03 5.85 13.37
C LEU A 37 30.55 6.69 14.54
N ILE A 38 30.03 6.50 15.75
CA ILE A 38 30.51 7.18 16.97
C ILE A 38 31.96 6.80 17.28
N GLN A 39 32.33 5.53 17.12
CA GLN A 39 33.70 5.08 17.35
C GLN A 39 34.69 5.65 16.32
N LEU A 40 34.27 5.77 15.06
CA LEU A 40 35.11 6.31 13.97
C LEU A 40 35.18 7.83 13.96
N PHE A 41 34.10 8.49 14.37
CA PHE A 41 33.93 9.95 14.33
C PHE A 41 33.34 10.46 15.65
N PRO A 42 34.09 10.40 16.76
CA PRO A 42 33.61 10.88 18.04
C PRO A 42 33.41 12.39 17.99
N ASP A 43 32.24 12.85 18.40
CA ASP A 43 31.94 14.27 18.56
C ASP A 43 32.50 14.80 19.90
N VAL A 44 33.12 15.97 19.85
CA VAL A 44 33.81 16.61 20.98
C VAL A 44 32.81 17.16 22.00
N ASP A 45 31.62 17.53 21.54
CA ASP A 45 30.52 18.08 22.35
C ASP A 45 29.65 16.99 23.01
N GLY A 46 29.93 15.72 22.74
CA GLY A 46 29.23 14.55 23.33
C GLY A 46 27.82 14.29 22.80
N SER A 47 27.30 15.13 21.92
CA SER A 47 26.03 14.86 21.23
C SER A 47 26.26 13.93 20.03
N HIS A 48 25.55 12.80 19.97
CA HIS A 48 25.66 11.86 18.85
C HIS A 48 24.32 11.62 18.14
N PHE A 49 23.39 12.57 18.27
CA PHE A 49 22.06 12.44 17.67
C PHE A 49 22.12 12.19 16.16
N HIS A 50 23.01 12.90 15.44
CA HIS A 50 23.16 12.73 13.99
C HIS A 50 23.65 11.34 13.60
N TRP A 51 24.55 10.72 14.39
CA TRP A 51 25.00 9.34 14.14
C TRP A 51 23.92 8.30 14.42
N ASN A 52 23.13 8.51 15.47
CA ASN A 52 21.96 7.66 15.75
C ASN A 52 20.93 7.76 14.60
N LEU A 53 20.58 8.98 14.19
CA LEU A 53 19.67 9.21 13.08
C LEU A 53 20.19 8.61 11.76
N THR A 54 21.47 8.78 11.47
CA THR A 54 22.12 8.21 10.29
C THR A 54 22.05 6.69 10.31
N GLY A 55 22.33 6.06 11.46
CA GLY A 55 22.21 4.60 11.62
C GLY A 55 20.80 4.10 11.30
N VAL A 56 19.76 4.78 11.79
CA VAL A 56 18.36 4.46 11.47
C VAL A 56 18.08 4.61 9.98
N VAL A 57 18.44 5.76 9.36
CA VAL A 57 18.18 6.03 7.95
C VAL A 57 18.87 5.01 7.04
N VAL A 58 20.16 4.75 7.26
CA VAL A 58 20.93 3.76 6.48
C VAL A 58 20.31 2.38 6.61
N THR A 59 19.94 1.96 7.82
CA THR A 59 19.31 0.65 8.05
C THR A 59 17.98 0.53 7.33
N CYS A 60 17.12 1.56 7.37
CA CYS A 60 15.86 1.60 6.64
C CYS A 60 16.07 1.46 5.12
N ILE A 61 17.08 2.14 4.57
CA ILE A 61 17.42 2.03 3.14
C ILE A 61 17.84 0.60 2.80
N VAL A 62 18.73 0.00 3.61
CA VAL A 62 19.19 -1.39 3.40
C VAL A 62 18.03 -2.37 3.46
N ILE A 63 17.16 -2.29 4.47
CA ILE A 63 15.96 -3.13 4.58
C ILE A 63 15.09 -2.96 3.33
N GLY A 64 14.83 -1.72 2.89
CA GLY A 64 14.04 -1.44 1.70
C GLY A 64 14.63 -2.07 0.43
N LEU A 65 15.96 -2.01 0.26
CA LEU A 65 16.65 -2.63 -0.87
C LEU A 65 16.56 -4.16 -0.84
N VAL A 66 16.72 -4.77 0.35
CA VAL A 66 16.58 -6.23 0.53
C VAL A 66 15.15 -6.67 0.20
N LEU A 67 14.14 -6.02 0.76
CA LEU A 67 12.74 -6.32 0.46
C LEU A 67 12.41 -6.15 -1.02
N LYS A 68 12.92 -5.10 -1.66
CA LYS A 68 12.75 -4.87 -3.09
C LYS A 68 13.38 -5.99 -3.92
N LYS A 69 14.60 -6.41 -3.57
CA LYS A 69 15.32 -7.50 -4.25
C LYS A 69 14.58 -8.83 -4.14
N HIS A 70 13.99 -9.12 -2.97
CA HIS A 70 13.29 -10.37 -2.70
C HIS A 70 11.79 -10.34 -3.00
N LYS A 71 11.28 -9.24 -3.59
CA LYS A 71 9.85 -9.08 -3.91
C LYS A 71 9.26 -10.23 -4.74
N ALA A 72 10.04 -10.78 -5.67
CA ALA A 72 9.61 -11.87 -6.54
C ALA A 72 9.71 -13.28 -5.92
N HIS A 73 10.23 -13.39 -4.68
CA HIS A 73 10.39 -14.68 -4.02
C HIS A 73 9.03 -15.31 -3.66
N PRO A 74 8.83 -16.64 -3.79
CA PRO A 74 7.55 -17.30 -3.50
C PRO A 74 6.99 -17.08 -2.08
N PHE A 75 7.88 -16.80 -1.11
CA PHE A 75 7.48 -16.42 0.25
C PHE A 75 6.81 -15.04 0.31
N MET A 76 7.24 -14.12 -0.56
CA MET A 76 6.80 -12.74 -0.61
C MET A 76 5.57 -12.51 -1.49
N THR A 77 5.01 -13.55 -2.11
CA THR A 77 3.93 -13.40 -3.10
C THR A 77 2.73 -12.61 -2.57
N GLU A 78 2.13 -13.02 -1.45
CA GLU A 78 0.98 -12.30 -0.86
C GLU A 78 1.37 -10.92 -0.35
N VAL A 79 2.53 -10.82 0.33
CA VAL A 79 3.00 -9.57 0.91
C VAL A 79 3.23 -8.54 -0.19
N SER A 80 3.85 -8.95 -1.29
CA SER A 80 4.12 -8.11 -2.46
C SER A 80 2.84 -7.76 -3.20
N TYR A 81 1.91 -8.69 -3.34
CA TYR A 81 0.59 -8.42 -3.91
C TYR A 81 -0.14 -7.34 -3.10
N VAL A 82 -0.26 -7.51 -1.78
CA VAL A 82 -0.98 -6.56 -0.93
C VAL A 82 -0.26 -5.21 -0.89
N TRP A 83 1.07 -5.20 -0.93
CA TRP A 83 1.85 -3.98 -1.08
C TRP A 83 1.50 -3.24 -2.39
N ASP A 84 1.50 -3.94 -3.52
CA ASP A 84 1.15 -3.36 -4.82
C ASP A 84 -0.32 -2.92 -4.89
N LEU A 85 -1.21 -3.64 -4.22
CA LEU A 85 -2.62 -3.26 -4.06
C LEU A 85 -2.73 -1.95 -3.30
N LYS A 86 -2.07 -1.82 -2.14
CA LYS A 86 -2.03 -0.56 -1.35
C LYS A 86 -1.50 0.60 -2.19
N GLN A 87 -0.45 0.37 -2.99
CA GLN A 87 0.07 1.41 -3.90
C GLN A 87 -0.94 1.80 -4.98
N SER A 88 -1.61 0.83 -5.59
CA SER A 88 -2.62 1.07 -6.63
C SER A 88 -3.81 1.84 -6.07
N LEU A 89 -4.31 1.45 -4.89
CA LEU A 89 -5.37 2.15 -4.18
C LEU A 89 -4.94 3.59 -3.84
N ASN A 90 -3.74 3.79 -3.29
CA ASN A 90 -3.26 5.12 -2.97
C ASN A 90 -3.19 6.06 -4.20
N LYS A 91 -2.80 5.55 -5.37
CA LYS A 91 -2.81 6.33 -6.62
C LYS A 91 -4.22 6.81 -6.98
N ILE A 92 -5.24 5.96 -6.82
CA ILE A 92 -6.64 6.29 -7.09
C ILE A 92 -7.17 7.25 -6.03
N THR A 93 -6.92 6.97 -4.74
CA THR A 93 -7.36 7.80 -3.61
C THR A 93 -6.87 9.23 -3.73
N ARG A 94 -5.62 9.45 -4.15
CA ARG A 94 -5.08 10.80 -4.39
C ARG A 94 -5.83 11.60 -5.45
N LYS A 95 -6.60 10.93 -6.32
CA LYS A 95 -7.41 11.53 -7.38
C LYS A 95 -8.91 11.39 -7.14
N MET A 96 -9.32 10.86 -5.99
CA MET A 96 -10.71 10.48 -5.71
C MET A 96 -11.70 11.65 -5.90
N ALA A 97 -11.33 12.86 -5.48
CA ALA A 97 -12.20 14.03 -5.65
C ALA A 97 -12.54 14.31 -7.13
N LYS A 98 -11.52 14.30 -8.00
CA LYS A 98 -11.71 14.51 -9.45
C LYS A 98 -12.43 13.35 -10.10
N LEU A 99 -12.12 12.12 -9.69
CA LEU A 99 -12.81 10.92 -10.16
C LEU A 99 -14.30 10.98 -9.81
N LYS A 100 -14.67 11.36 -8.58
CA LYS A 100 -16.07 11.51 -8.18
C LYS A 100 -16.78 12.59 -9.02
N GLN A 101 -16.12 13.72 -9.28
CA GLN A 101 -16.68 14.79 -10.12
C GLN A 101 -16.92 14.30 -11.56
N ALA A 102 -15.96 13.61 -12.16
CA ALA A 102 -16.09 13.07 -13.52
C ALA A 102 -17.13 11.95 -13.60
N ALA A 103 -17.18 11.07 -12.59
CA ALA A 103 -18.19 10.03 -12.48
C ALA A 103 -19.60 10.62 -12.47
N GLN A 104 -19.82 11.74 -11.74
CA GLN A 104 -21.11 12.46 -11.75
C GLN A 104 -21.52 13.01 -13.12
N GLN A 105 -20.57 13.14 -14.05
CA GLN A 105 -20.81 13.56 -15.43
C GLN A 105 -21.00 12.37 -16.39
N GLY A 106 -20.96 11.13 -15.88
CA GLY A 106 -21.10 9.91 -16.68
C GLY A 106 -19.80 9.36 -17.24
N ASP A 107 -18.65 9.80 -16.73
CA ASP A 107 -17.35 9.30 -17.16
C ASP A 107 -17.15 7.83 -16.71
N VAL A 108 -17.14 6.93 -17.68
CA VAL A 108 -16.99 5.47 -17.49
C VAL A 108 -15.63 5.10 -16.93
N ASP A 109 -14.58 5.79 -17.34
CA ASP A 109 -13.22 5.54 -16.87
C ASP A 109 -13.09 5.95 -15.40
N ALA A 110 -13.67 7.09 -15.03
CA ALA A 110 -13.71 7.54 -13.64
C ALA A 110 -14.46 6.53 -12.75
N MET A 111 -15.66 6.12 -13.18
CA MET A 111 -16.45 5.11 -12.47
C MET A 111 -15.72 3.76 -12.38
N THR A 112 -15.02 3.34 -13.44
CA THR A 112 -14.21 2.11 -13.44
C THR A 112 -13.04 2.17 -12.46
N ALA A 113 -12.36 3.31 -12.36
CA ALA A 113 -11.29 3.51 -11.38
C ALA A 113 -11.82 3.50 -9.94
N ILE A 114 -12.98 4.12 -9.69
CA ILE A 114 -13.64 4.07 -8.37
C ILE A 114 -14.07 2.63 -8.05
N GLN A 115 -14.66 1.91 -9.02
CA GLN A 115 -15.08 0.51 -8.85
C GLN A 115 -13.90 -0.38 -8.45
N TYR A 116 -12.76 -0.23 -9.13
CA TYR A 116 -11.54 -0.94 -8.77
C TYR A 116 -11.08 -0.58 -7.35
N SER A 117 -11.14 0.71 -6.99
CA SER A 117 -10.77 1.15 -5.64
C SER A 117 -11.66 0.52 -4.57
N TYR A 118 -12.98 0.42 -4.80
CA TYR A 118 -13.89 -0.16 -3.82
C TYR A 118 -13.71 -1.68 -3.68
N ALA A 119 -13.58 -2.39 -4.80
CA ALA A 119 -13.29 -3.82 -4.79
C ALA A 119 -11.94 -4.12 -4.09
N GLY A 120 -10.90 -3.35 -4.41
CA GLY A 120 -9.58 -3.50 -3.81
C GLY A 120 -9.55 -3.15 -2.32
N SER A 121 -10.23 -2.07 -1.90
CA SER A 121 -10.36 -1.71 -0.48
C SER A 121 -11.08 -2.79 0.31
N ARG A 122 -12.17 -3.35 -0.23
CA ARG A 122 -12.91 -4.46 0.40
C ARG A 122 -12.00 -5.65 0.67
N GLN A 123 -11.28 -6.08 -0.36
CA GLN A 123 -10.32 -7.18 -0.23
C GLN A 123 -9.25 -6.85 0.82
N LEU A 124 -8.64 -5.67 0.73
CA LEU A 124 -7.56 -5.27 1.63
C LEU A 124 -8.01 -5.30 3.09
N TRP A 125 -9.18 -4.73 3.38
CA TRP A 125 -9.72 -4.66 4.73
C TRP A 125 -10.14 -6.04 5.27
N GLN A 126 -10.67 -6.92 4.42
CA GLN A 126 -10.92 -8.32 4.80
C GLN A 126 -9.62 -9.06 5.15
N LEU A 127 -8.54 -8.82 4.40
CA LEU A 127 -7.22 -9.40 4.66
C LEU A 127 -6.61 -8.87 5.96
N ASP A 128 -6.81 -7.58 6.28
CA ASP A 128 -6.24 -6.92 7.45
C ASP A 128 -7.12 -6.98 8.71
N ASP A 129 -8.29 -7.65 8.66
CA ASP A 129 -9.29 -7.67 9.76
C ASP A 129 -9.79 -6.26 10.15
N ASN A 130 -9.81 -5.33 9.21
CA ASN A 130 -10.21 -3.94 9.43
C ASN A 130 -11.62 -3.68 8.90
N THR A 131 -12.66 -4.11 9.61
CA THR A 131 -14.05 -4.06 9.12
C THR A 131 -14.81 -2.79 9.48
N ILE A 132 -14.19 -1.85 10.20
CA ILE A 132 -14.85 -0.65 10.74
C ILE A 132 -15.51 0.19 9.64
N THR A 133 -14.90 0.26 8.45
CA THR A 133 -15.35 1.08 7.32
C THR A 133 -16.13 0.29 6.26
N MET A 134 -16.51 -0.96 6.54
CA MET A 134 -17.22 -1.80 5.57
C MET A 134 -18.61 -1.28 5.23
N ASP A 135 -19.32 -0.75 6.23
CA ASP A 135 -20.67 -0.20 6.04
C ASP A 135 -20.62 1.07 5.18
N ASP A 136 -19.65 1.95 5.42
CA ASP A 136 -19.40 3.13 4.58
C ASP A 136 -19.07 2.75 3.14
N LEU A 137 -18.25 1.72 2.94
CA LEU A 137 -17.91 1.22 1.62
C LEU A 137 -19.12 0.59 0.91
N ALA A 138 -20.01 -0.06 1.65
CA ALA A 138 -21.25 -0.58 1.09
C ALA A 138 -22.17 0.57 0.62
N MET A 139 -22.26 1.65 1.39
CA MET A 139 -22.99 2.86 0.98
C MET A 139 -22.38 3.49 -0.28
N TRP A 140 -21.06 3.69 -0.31
CA TRP A 140 -20.38 4.27 -1.49
C TRP A 140 -20.50 3.38 -2.74
N GLN A 141 -20.50 2.06 -2.56
CA GLN A 141 -20.75 1.12 -3.65
C GLN A 141 -22.17 1.31 -4.21
N ALA A 142 -23.18 1.40 -3.34
CA ALA A 142 -24.56 1.62 -3.78
C ALA A 142 -24.74 2.95 -4.52
N GLU A 143 -24.06 4.03 -4.07
CA GLU A 143 -24.03 5.30 -4.79
C GLU A 143 -23.44 5.16 -6.19
N LEU A 144 -22.32 4.43 -6.32
CA LEU A 144 -21.67 4.19 -7.60
C LEU A 144 -22.54 3.31 -8.52
N ASP A 145 -23.20 2.28 -7.99
CA ASP A 145 -24.08 1.38 -8.74
C ASP A 145 -25.31 2.13 -9.28
N SER A 146 -25.86 3.05 -8.48
CA SER A 146 -26.94 3.97 -8.90
C SER A 146 -26.49 4.88 -10.04
N LEU A 147 -25.26 5.40 -9.95
CA LEU A 147 -24.67 6.25 -10.99
C LEU A 147 -24.42 5.48 -12.29
N ALA A 148 -23.87 4.27 -12.20
CA ALA A 148 -23.68 3.39 -13.34
C ALA A 148 -25.01 3.05 -14.03
N SER A 149 -26.05 2.79 -13.23
CA SER A 149 -27.41 2.54 -13.73
C SER A 149 -28.00 3.77 -14.43
N LYS A 150 -27.81 4.97 -13.86
CA LYS A 150 -28.26 6.25 -14.46
C LYS A 150 -27.65 6.47 -15.85
N TYR A 151 -26.38 6.17 -16.02
CA TYR A 151 -25.68 6.32 -17.30
C TYR A 151 -25.74 5.06 -18.19
N GLN A 152 -26.38 3.98 -17.73
CA GLN A 152 -26.52 2.70 -18.43
C GLN A 152 -25.17 2.08 -18.82
N VAL A 153 -24.19 2.16 -17.91
CA VAL A 153 -22.83 1.66 -18.15
C VAL A 153 -22.52 0.48 -17.25
N GLU A 154 -21.82 -0.51 -17.79
CA GLU A 154 -21.34 -1.66 -17.03
C GLU A 154 -19.88 -1.40 -16.58
N ILE A 155 -19.68 -1.28 -15.27
CA ILE A 155 -18.35 -1.04 -14.67
C ILE A 155 -17.84 -2.32 -14.00
N LYS A 156 -16.64 -2.76 -14.40
CA LYS A 156 -15.97 -3.93 -13.82
C LYS A 156 -14.58 -3.53 -13.34
N ALA A 157 -14.21 -3.97 -12.14
CA ALA A 157 -12.87 -3.73 -11.59
C ALA A 157 -11.76 -4.27 -12.51
N GLU A 158 -12.02 -5.35 -13.24
CA GLU A 158 -11.09 -5.95 -14.19
C GLU A 158 -10.72 -5.04 -15.37
N ASN A 159 -11.60 -4.10 -15.72
CA ASN A 159 -11.39 -3.17 -16.82
C ASN A 159 -10.45 -2.01 -16.44
N TYR A 160 -10.13 -1.85 -15.14
CA TYR A 160 -9.26 -0.78 -14.68
C TYR A 160 -7.83 -0.93 -15.21
N LYS A 161 -7.33 0.18 -15.76
CA LYS A 161 -5.93 0.37 -16.15
C LYS A 161 -5.41 1.64 -15.50
N GLU A 162 -4.18 1.60 -14.98
CA GLU A 162 -3.58 2.77 -14.33
C GLU A 162 -3.48 3.99 -15.27
N THR A 163 -3.44 3.77 -16.59
CA THR A 163 -3.46 4.84 -17.60
C THR A 163 -4.69 5.73 -17.52
N ILE A 164 -5.83 5.22 -17.06
CA ILE A 164 -7.06 5.99 -16.82
C ILE A 164 -6.77 7.18 -15.91
N LEU A 165 -5.92 6.99 -14.89
CA LEU A 165 -5.64 8.04 -13.93
C LEU A 165 -4.93 9.24 -14.54
N LYS A 166 -4.36 9.15 -15.75
CA LYS A 166 -3.63 10.29 -16.35
C LYS A 166 -4.54 11.46 -16.72
N GLN A 167 -5.84 11.23 -16.89
CA GLN A 167 -6.81 12.27 -17.29
C GLN A 167 -7.44 13.04 -16.12
N TYR A 168 -7.10 12.69 -14.88
CA TYR A 168 -7.56 13.35 -13.65
C TYR A 168 -6.36 13.87 -12.85
#